data_AF-A0A972GI08-F1
#
_entry.id   AF-A0A972GI08-F1
#
_cell.length_a   1.000
_cell.length_b   1.000
_cell.length_c   1.000
_cell.angle_alpha   90.00
_cell.angle_beta   90.00
_cell.angle_gamma   90.00
#
_symmetry.space_group_name_H-M   'P 1'
#
loop_
_entity.id
_entity.type
_entity.pdbx_description
1 polymer ?
#
loop_
_entity_poly.entity_id
_entity_poly.type
_entity_poly.pdbx_seq_one_letter_code
_entity_poly.pdbx_strand_id
1 'polypeptide(L)'
;MELSFQLRTLEPLKGAWDILRLFGQSTNERIDSDEIMDTLDLTERTFSKAMRRLITKNYVQMDGDMVYRLTDNGRGVVQELLAYDEASGDRPQPIASAPLEVLRRMVCAVPATLKVREAASVFVGFHPGDMPEDNTEVVIRLTVINGEPSTPQDVIFALDEHEMYEQISITADEFTQVRLRMEAYQLGEMGDIYAVGGMYVDVPVVTEDANGNFVAYGADVQLIG
;
A
#
# COMPACT_ATOMS: atom_id res chain seq x y z
N MET A 1 -31.73 -12.72 5.10
CA MET A 1 -32.42 -12.88 3.79
C MET A 1 -31.51 -13.74 2.92
N GLU A 2 -32.00 -14.58 2.01
CA GLU A 2 -31.11 -15.32 1.09
C GLU A 2 -31.00 -14.60 -0.26
N LEU A 3 -29.77 -14.40 -0.75
CA LEU A 3 -29.51 -13.89 -2.11
C LEU A 3 -30.10 -14.85 -3.15
N SER A 4 -30.72 -14.31 -4.20
CA SER A 4 -31.15 -15.10 -5.34
C SER A 4 -30.00 -15.89 -5.96
N PHE A 5 -30.34 -17.04 -6.53
CA PHE A 5 -29.37 -17.92 -7.21
C PHE A 5 -28.56 -17.17 -8.27
N GLN A 6 -29.13 -16.12 -8.88
CA GLN A 6 -28.45 -15.33 -9.90
C GLN A 6 -27.29 -14.50 -9.32
N LEU A 7 -27.47 -13.91 -8.14
CA LEU A 7 -26.43 -13.15 -7.42
C LEU A 7 -25.31 -14.03 -6.88
N ARG A 8 -25.63 -15.23 -6.38
CA ARG A 8 -24.63 -16.24 -5.96
C ARG A 8 -23.68 -16.64 -7.09
N THR A 9 -24.10 -16.56 -8.36
CA THR A 9 -23.22 -16.86 -9.51
C THR A 9 -22.20 -15.76 -9.83
N LEU A 10 -22.23 -14.64 -9.12
CA LEU A 10 -21.28 -13.53 -9.23
C LEU A 10 -20.26 -13.52 -8.09
N GLU A 11 -20.54 -14.20 -6.97
CA GLU A 11 -19.66 -14.34 -5.79
C GLU A 11 -18.23 -14.82 -6.12
N PRO A 12 -17.99 -15.73 -7.09
CA PRO A 12 -16.63 -16.16 -7.44
C PRO A 12 -15.81 -15.13 -8.24
N LEU A 13 -16.41 -14.00 -8.65
CA LEU A 13 -15.77 -12.99 -9.51
C LEU A 13 -15.46 -11.73 -8.71
N LYS A 14 -14.19 -11.60 -8.31
CA LYS A 14 -13.64 -10.40 -7.64
C LYS A 14 -14.02 -9.13 -8.40
N GLY A 15 -14.60 -8.15 -7.70
CA GLY A 15 -15.01 -6.85 -8.23
C GLY A 15 -16.43 -6.78 -8.84
N ALA A 16 -17.11 -7.89 -9.12
CA ALA A 16 -18.42 -7.83 -9.80
C ALA A 16 -19.55 -7.30 -8.89
N TRP A 17 -19.54 -7.65 -7.60
CA TRP A 17 -20.47 -7.09 -6.62
C TRP A 17 -20.14 -5.65 -6.30
N ASP A 18 -18.85 -5.32 -6.21
CA ASP A 18 -18.40 -3.97 -5.85
C ASP A 18 -18.76 -2.95 -6.94
N ILE A 19 -18.66 -3.33 -8.22
CA ILE A 19 -19.18 -2.53 -9.34
C ILE A 19 -20.70 -2.31 -9.21
N LEU A 20 -21.47 -3.34 -8.89
CA LEU A 20 -22.92 -3.20 -8.72
C LEU A 20 -23.27 -2.31 -7.51
N ARG A 21 -22.54 -2.44 -6.41
CA ARG A 21 -22.67 -1.57 -5.24
C ARG A 21 -22.36 -0.12 -5.63
N LEU A 22 -21.33 0.12 -6.43
CA LEU A 22 -20.92 1.47 -6.87
C LEU A 22 -22.05 2.16 -7.63
N PHE A 23 -22.67 1.44 -8.56
CA PHE A 23 -23.86 1.95 -9.24
C PHE A 23 -25.08 2.16 -8.33
N GLY A 24 -25.18 1.42 -7.22
CA GLY A 24 -26.26 1.57 -6.24
C GLY A 24 -26.10 2.76 -5.31
N GLN A 25 -24.86 3.20 -5.07
CA GLN A 25 -24.53 4.33 -4.21
C GLN A 25 -24.31 5.62 -4.99
N SER A 26 -23.93 5.54 -6.27
CA SER A 26 -23.73 6.70 -7.12
C SER A 26 -25.06 7.39 -7.43
N THR A 27 -25.05 8.73 -7.34
CA THR A 27 -26.17 9.56 -7.81
C THR A 27 -26.16 9.68 -9.35
N ASN A 28 -25.05 9.33 -10.00
CA ASN A 28 -24.89 9.36 -11.44
C ASN A 28 -25.38 8.03 -12.05
N GLU A 29 -26.30 8.11 -13.01
CA GLU A 29 -26.79 6.91 -13.73
C GLU A 29 -25.77 6.32 -14.71
N ARG A 30 -24.66 7.04 -14.93
CA ARG A 30 -23.60 6.74 -15.88
C ARG A 30 -22.25 6.93 -15.20
N ILE A 31 -21.38 5.93 -15.30
CA ILE A 31 -20.05 5.93 -14.67
C ILE A 31 -19.04 5.49 -15.73
N ASP A 32 -17.94 6.22 -15.82
CA ASP A 32 -16.85 5.95 -16.77
C ASP A 32 -15.98 4.75 -16.30
N SER A 33 -15.27 4.10 -17.22
CA SER A 33 -14.40 2.96 -16.88
C SER A 33 -13.30 3.36 -15.91
N ASP A 34 -12.70 4.52 -16.10
CA ASP A 34 -11.57 4.97 -15.30
C ASP A 34 -12.06 5.28 -13.88
N GLU A 35 -13.19 5.96 -13.74
CA GLU A 35 -13.89 6.20 -12.47
C GLU A 35 -14.23 4.88 -11.76
N ILE A 36 -14.72 3.86 -12.46
CA ILE A 36 -15.01 2.54 -11.86
C ILE A 36 -13.71 1.86 -11.39
N MET A 37 -12.66 1.87 -12.22
CA MET A 37 -11.39 1.23 -11.91
C MET A 37 -10.69 1.92 -10.75
N ASP A 38 -10.64 3.25 -10.75
CA ASP A 38 -10.02 4.07 -9.72
C ASP A 38 -10.78 3.97 -8.40
N THR A 39 -12.13 4.05 -8.45
CA THR A 39 -12.96 3.97 -7.23
C THR A 39 -12.89 2.60 -6.56
N LEU A 40 -12.69 1.53 -7.33
CA LEU A 40 -12.71 0.17 -6.82
C LEU A 40 -11.31 -0.48 -6.75
N ASP A 41 -10.26 0.29 -7.03
CA ASP A 41 -8.88 -0.18 -7.20
C ASP A 41 -8.78 -1.46 -8.05
N LEU A 42 -9.51 -1.47 -9.16
CA LEU A 42 -9.54 -2.61 -10.06
C LEU A 42 -8.50 -2.43 -11.16
N THR A 43 -7.57 -3.38 -11.24
CA THR A 43 -6.74 -3.51 -12.44
C THR A 43 -7.61 -3.68 -13.68
N GLU A 44 -7.15 -3.17 -14.83
CA GLU A 44 -7.83 -3.29 -16.13
C GLU A 44 -8.25 -4.75 -16.44
N ARG A 45 -7.42 -5.72 -16.02
CA ARG A 45 -7.69 -7.16 -16.20
C ARG A 45 -8.86 -7.64 -15.35
N THR A 46 -8.95 -7.23 -14.09
CA THR A 46 -10.05 -7.61 -13.18
C THR A 46 -11.33 -6.91 -13.59
N PHE A 47 -11.25 -5.60 -13.87
CA PHE A 47 -12.34 -4.80 -14.41
C PHE A 47 -12.93 -5.42 -15.69
N SER A 48 -12.09 -5.73 -16.69
CA SER A 48 -12.53 -6.33 -17.96
C SER A 48 -13.24 -7.67 -17.77
N LYS A 49 -12.82 -8.49 -16.80
CA LYS A 49 -13.47 -9.77 -16.50
C LYS A 49 -14.82 -9.56 -15.82
N ALA A 50 -14.88 -8.69 -14.81
CA ALA A 50 -16.10 -8.37 -14.08
C ALA A 50 -17.14 -7.72 -15.01
N MET A 51 -16.76 -6.68 -15.75
CA MET A 51 -17.63 -5.99 -16.71
C MET A 51 -18.14 -6.91 -17.82
N ARG A 52 -17.29 -7.76 -18.40
CA ARG A 52 -17.76 -8.75 -19.38
C ARG A 52 -18.85 -9.65 -18.81
N ARG A 53 -18.72 -10.08 -17.56
CA ARG A 53 -19.75 -10.89 -16.89
C ARG A 53 -21.03 -10.10 -16.67
N LEU A 54 -20.94 -8.89 -16.13
CA LEU A 54 -22.08 -8.03 -15.84
C LEU A 54 -22.85 -7.65 -17.10
N ILE A 55 -22.14 -7.40 -18.21
CA ILE A 55 -22.73 -7.16 -19.53
C ILE A 55 -23.39 -8.43 -20.07
N THR A 56 -22.71 -9.58 -20.01
CA THR A 56 -23.27 -10.86 -20.49
C THR A 56 -24.53 -11.27 -19.74
N LYS A 57 -24.61 -10.92 -18.45
CA LYS A 57 -25.78 -11.16 -17.60
C LYS A 57 -26.85 -10.07 -17.71
N ASN A 58 -26.62 -9.07 -18.55
CA ASN A 58 -27.51 -7.94 -18.80
C ASN A 58 -27.82 -7.11 -17.53
N TYR A 59 -26.83 -6.94 -16.64
CA TYR A 59 -26.94 -6.06 -15.47
C TYR A 59 -26.39 -4.66 -15.75
N VAL A 60 -25.35 -4.58 -16.58
CA VAL A 60 -24.70 -3.34 -17.00
C VAL A 60 -24.65 -3.30 -18.52
N GLN A 61 -24.74 -2.11 -19.10
CA GLN A 61 -24.57 -1.90 -20.55
C GLN A 61 -23.66 -0.70 -20.80
N MET A 62 -22.96 -0.72 -21.94
CA MET A 62 -22.09 0.37 -22.39
C MET A 62 -22.90 1.35 -23.25
N ASP A 63 -22.86 2.64 -22.91
CA ASP A 63 -23.61 3.70 -23.60
C ASP A 63 -22.75 4.46 -24.64
N GLY A 64 -21.44 4.21 -24.67
CA GLY A 64 -20.45 4.85 -25.54
C GLY A 64 -19.24 5.35 -24.74
N ASP A 65 -18.09 5.55 -25.39
CA ASP A 65 -16.87 6.13 -24.78
C ASP A 65 -16.48 5.50 -23.43
N MET A 66 -16.57 4.17 -23.31
CA MET A 66 -16.28 3.43 -22.07
C MET A 66 -17.14 3.84 -20.86
N VAL A 67 -18.27 4.49 -21.10
CA VAL A 67 -19.26 4.84 -20.08
C VAL A 67 -20.30 3.73 -19.95
N TYR A 68 -20.57 3.35 -18.72
CA TYR A 68 -21.47 2.26 -18.37
C TYR A 68 -22.66 2.74 -17.56
N ARG A 69 -23.80 2.04 -17.72
CA ARG A 69 -25.03 2.29 -16.96
C ARG A 69 -25.72 0.99 -16.58
N LEU A 70 -26.46 1.02 -15.47
CA LEU A 70 -27.33 -0.10 -15.10
C LEU A 70 -28.46 -0.28 -16.13
N THR A 71 -28.81 -1.54 -16.37
CA THR A 71 -30.06 -1.93 -17.02
C THR A 71 -31.20 -1.99 -16.00
N ASP A 72 -32.43 -2.17 -16.43
CA ASP A 72 -33.57 -2.39 -15.52
C ASP A 72 -33.36 -3.62 -14.63
N ASN A 73 -32.77 -4.68 -15.20
CA ASN A 73 -32.38 -5.88 -14.44
C ASN A 73 -31.27 -5.58 -13.44
N GLY A 74 -30.27 -4.77 -13.83
CA GLY A 74 -29.19 -4.34 -12.94
C GLY A 74 -29.70 -3.55 -11.74
N ARG A 75 -30.65 -2.63 -11.95
CA ARG A 75 -31.28 -1.86 -10.87
C ARG A 75 -31.99 -2.77 -9.86
N GLY A 76 -32.75 -3.77 -10.34
CA GLY A 76 -33.41 -4.73 -9.47
C GLY A 76 -32.42 -5.55 -8.63
N VAL A 77 -31.32 -5.97 -9.24
CA VAL A 77 -30.25 -6.75 -8.58
C VAL A 77 -29.50 -5.92 -7.53
N VAL A 78 -29.23 -4.64 -7.82
CA VAL A 78 -28.62 -3.72 -6.86
C VAL A 78 -29.50 -3.51 -5.64
N GLN A 79 -30.81 -3.33 -5.83
CA GLN A 79 -31.75 -3.21 -4.71
C GLN A 79 -31.83 -4.47 -3.86
N GLU A 80 -31.78 -5.65 -4.50
CA GLU A 80 -31.71 -6.93 -3.80
C GLU A 80 -30.41 -7.07 -2.99
N LEU A 81 -29.28 -6.65 -3.58
CA LEU A 81 -27.97 -6.68 -2.92
C LEU A 81 -27.94 -5.74 -1.69
N LEU A 82 -28.47 -4.52 -1.82
CA LEU A 82 -28.60 -3.57 -0.71
C LEU A 82 -29.50 -4.11 0.40
N ALA A 83 -30.64 -4.72 0.06
CA ALA A 83 -31.54 -5.32 1.04
C ALA A 83 -30.92 -6.53 1.77
N TYR A 84 -30.09 -7.31 1.07
CA TYR A 84 -29.34 -8.41 1.65
C TYR A 84 -28.26 -7.93 2.63
N ASP A 85 -27.52 -6.91 2.23
CA ASP A 85 -26.49 -6.21 3.00
C ASP A 85 -27.10 -5.61 4.30
N GLU A 86 -28.26 -4.95 4.22
CA GLU A 86 -29.00 -4.46 5.40
C GLU A 86 -29.50 -5.58 6.32
N ALA A 87 -29.98 -6.68 5.74
CA ALA A 87 -30.57 -7.79 6.50
C ALA A 87 -29.55 -8.71 7.16
N SER A 88 -28.32 -8.74 6.67
CA SER A 88 -27.26 -9.62 7.17
C SER A 88 -26.49 -9.00 8.34
N GLY A 89 -26.71 -7.72 8.66
CA GLY A 89 -25.90 -6.98 9.64
C GLY A 89 -24.46 -6.73 9.18
N ASP A 90 -24.04 -7.44 8.14
CA ASP A 90 -22.90 -7.22 7.29
C ASP A 90 -23.17 -6.00 6.41
N ARG A 91 -23.14 -4.81 7.03
CA ARG A 91 -23.10 -3.58 6.23
C ARG A 91 -21.87 -3.70 5.33
N PRO A 92 -22.02 -3.64 4.00
CA PRO A 92 -20.87 -3.45 3.15
C PRO A 92 -20.20 -2.18 3.66
N GLN A 93 -18.91 -2.30 3.98
CA GLN A 93 -18.11 -1.12 4.20
C GLN A 93 -18.38 -0.15 3.04
N PRO A 94 -18.52 1.16 3.31
CA PRO A 94 -18.68 2.14 2.26
C PRO A 94 -17.66 1.86 1.16
N ILE A 95 -18.13 1.84 -0.08
CA ILE A 95 -17.35 1.47 -1.26
C ILE A 95 -16.11 2.34 -1.24
N ALA A 96 -14.97 1.69 -0.98
CA ALA A 96 -13.65 2.26 -0.78
C ALA A 96 -13.71 3.74 -0.35
N SER A 97 -13.86 3.99 0.95
CA SER A 97 -13.02 5.04 1.53
C SER A 97 -11.61 4.79 0.99
N ALA A 98 -10.98 5.81 0.38
CA ALA A 98 -9.61 5.76 -0.12
C ALA A 98 -8.75 4.82 0.74
N PRO A 99 -7.87 3.99 0.14
CA PRO A 99 -7.08 3.00 0.88
C PRO A 99 -6.64 3.66 2.17
N LEU A 100 -6.94 3.03 3.32
CA LEU A 100 -6.65 3.62 4.61
C LEU A 100 -5.14 3.80 4.66
N GLU A 101 -4.68 4.99 4.29
CA GLU A 101 -3.28 5.33 4.17
C GLU A 101 -2.76 5.42 5.59
N VAL A 102 -2.22 4.30 6.07
CA VAL A 102 -1.64 4.24 7.40
C VAL A 102 -0.26 4.85 7.32
N LEU A 103 -0.10 6.02 7.93
CA LEU A 103 1.19 6.67 8.06
C LEU A 103 2.00 5.97 9.16
N ARG A 104 3.13 5.38 8.79
CA ARG A 104 4.11 4.86 9.75
C ARG A 104 5.36 5.70 9.71
N ARG A 105 5.93 5.97 10.89
CA ARG A 105 7.19 6.69 10.99
C ARG A 105 8.36 5.73 10.93
N MET A 106 9.06 5.73 9.80
CA MET A 106 10.35 5.09 9.65
C MET A 106 11.41 5.94 10.35
N VAL A 107 12.34 5.30 11.05
CA VAL A 107 13.41 5.95 11.83
C VAL A 107 14.76 5.35 11.45
N CYS A 108 15.75 6.23 11.28
CA CYS A 108 17.15 5.87 11.12
C CYS A 108 17.97 6.57 12.21
N ALA A 109 18.63 5.80 13.06
CA ALA A 109 19.55 6.32 14.07
C ALA A 109 20.99 6.00 13.67
N VAL A 110 21.81 7.05 13.57
CA VAL A 110 23.21 6.99 13.13
C VAL A 110 24.09 7.71 14.16
N PRO A 111 25.38 7.35 14.29
CA PRO A 111 26.32 8.19 15.03
C PRO A 111 26.39 9.60 14.45
N ALA A 112 26.56 10.60 15.30
CA ALA A 112 26.62 12.01 14.89
C ALA A 112 27.78 12.28 13.91
N THR A 113 28.85 11.51 14.01
CA THR A 113 30.01 11.51 13.11
C THR A 113 30.52 10.08 12.95
N LEU A 114 31.06 9.74 11.79
CA LEU A 114 31.72 8.45 11.54
C LEU A 114 33.24 8.63 11.50
N LYS A 115 34.00 7.66 11.99
CA LYS A 115 35.45 7.63 11.81
C LYS A 115 35.79 6.91 10.50
N VAL A 116 36.72 7.48 9.75
CA VAL A 116 37.24 6.86 8.52
C VAL A 116 37.72 5.43 8.80
N ARG A 117 37.27 4.46 7.98
CA ARG A 117 37.63 3.03 8.02
C ARG A 117 37.30 2.30 9.32
N GLU A 118 36.42 2.87 10.15
CA GLU A 118 35.91 2.21 11.34
C GLU A 118 34.46 1.78 11.13
N ALA A 119 34.14 0.56 11.56
CA ALA A 119 32.78 0.05 11.49
C ALA A 119 31.90 0.75 12.53
N ALA A 120 30.72 1.18 12.10
CA ALA A 120 29.74 1.85 12.93
C ALA A 120 28.36 1.21 12.78
N SER A 121 27.62 1.15 13.87
CA SER A 121 26.25 0.64 13.87
C SER A 121 25.27 1.73 13.47
N VAL A 122 24.39 1.40 12.52
CA VAL A 122 23.21 2.18 12.15
C VAL A 122 21.99 1.36 12.49
N PHE A 123 20.99 1.99 13.10
CA PHE A 123 19.72 1.36 13.41
C PHE A 123 18.67 1.88 12.46
N VAL A 124 17.92 0.99 11.83
CA VAL A 124 16.81 1.34 10.95
C VAL A 124 15.58 0.58 11.41
N GLY A 125 14.44 1.25 11.47
CA GLY A 125 13.23 0.63 11.97
C GLY A 125 12.00 1.50 11.88
N PHE A 126 10.95 1.09 12.58
CA PHE A 126 9.67 1.77 12.64
C PHE A 126 9.29 2.07 14.08
N HIS A 127 8.77 3.27 14.29
CA HIS A 127 8.12 3.62 15.54
C HIS A 127 6.76 2.88 15.65
N PRO A 128 6.26 2.58 16.87
CA PRO A 128 4.91 2.07 17.07
C PRO A 128 3.88 3.05 16.51
N GLY A 129 2.80 2.50 15.98
CA GLY A 129 1.72 3.23 15.33
C GLY A 129 0.59 2.31 14.92
N ASP A 130 -0.42 2.88 14.27
CA ASP A 130 -1.56 2.12 13.75
C ASP A 130 -1.10 1.14 12.67
N MET A 131 -1.87 0.09 12.43
CA MET A 131 -1.59 -0.92 11.41
C MET A 131 -2.76 -0.98 10.41
N PRO A 132 -2.49 -1.29 9.13
CA PRO A 132 -3.54 -1.80 8.25
C PRO A 132 -4.21 -3.03 8.88
N GLU A 133 -5.45 -3.34 8.49
CA GLU A 133 -6.17 -4.50 9.02
C GLU A 133 -5.43 -5.83 8.77
N ASP A 134 -4.57 -5.86 7.75
CA ASP A 134 -3.74 -7.01 7.37
C ASP A 134 -2.25 -6.84 7.72
N ASN A 135 -1.60 -7.96 8.06
CA ASN A 135 -0.16 -8.02 8.28
C ASN A 135 0.58 -7.51 7.03
N THR A 136 1.35 -6.44 7.19
CA THR A 136 2.03 -5.76 6.09
C THR A 136 3.53 -5.99 6.16
N GLU A 137 4.10 -6.54 5.08
CA GLU A 137 5.54 -6.67 4.94
C GLU A 137 6.14 -5.44 4.24
N VAL A 138 7.14 -4.84 4.88
CA VAL A 138 7.88 -3.69 4.34
C VAL A 138 9.35 -4.02 4.23
N VAL A 139 9.91 -3.78 3.05
CA VAL A 139 11.34 -3.92 2.77
C VAL A 139 11.99 -2.55 2.78
N ILE A 140 13.00 -2.37 3.62
CA ILE A 140 13.89 -1.22 3.55
C ILE A 140 15.15 -1.61 2.81
N ARG A 141 15.41 -0.94 1.68
CA ARG A 141 16.67 -1.02 0.95
C ARG A 141 17.60 0.09 1.40
N LEU A 142 18.69 -0.27 2.08
CA LEU A 142 19.77 0.64 2.45
C LEU A 142 20.88 0.60 1.40
N THR A 143 21.25 1.76 0.88
CA THR A 143 22.46 1.96 0.07
C THR A 143 23.40 2.93 0.75
N VAL A 144 24.67 2.57 0.85
CA VAL A 144 25.72 3.43 1.41
C VAL A 144 26.53 4.02 0.27
N ILE A 145 26.68 5.34 0.26
CA ILE A 145 27.48 6.09 -0.71
C ILE A 145 28.67 6.69 0.04
N ASN A 146 29.87 6.55 -0.54
CA ASN A 146 31.16 6.89 0.08
C ASN A 146 31.52 6.02 1.30
N GLY A 147 31.08 4.76 1.30
CA GLY A 147 31.39 3.80 2.33
C GLY A 147 30.92 2.39 1.95
N GLU A 148 31.08 1.46 2.89
CA GLU A 148 30.64 0.08 2.78
C GLU A 148 29.38 -0.15 3.65
N PRO A 149 28.47 -1.07 3.24
CA PRO A 149 28.57 -1.95 2.08
C PRO A 149 28.35 -1.24 0.73
N SER A 150 29.17 -1.60 -0.25
CA SER A 150 29.10 -1.09 -1.63
C SER A 150 27.90 -1.64 -2.43
N THR A 151 27.28 -2.71 -1.96
CA THR A 151 26.02 -3.24 -2.49
C THR A 151 24.85 -2.89 -1.57
N PRO A 152 23.65 -2.63 -2.12
CA PRO A 152 22.45 -2.42 -1.31
C PRO A 152 22.16 -3.59 -0.37
N GLN A 153 21.68 -3.29 0.82
CA GLN A 153 21.19 -4.27 1.79
C GLN A 153 19.68 -4.11 1.96
N ASP A 154 18.96 -5.22 1.82
CA ASP A 154 17.51 -5.26 1.98
C ASP A 154 17.19 -5.86 3.35
N VAL A 155 16.36 -5.15 4.13
CA VAL A 155 15.87 -5.58 5.43
C VAL A 155 14.36 -5.68 5.36
N ILE A 156 13.81 -6.82 5.78
CA ILE A 156 12.37 -7.08 5.72
C ILE A 156 11.79 -6.96 7.14
N PHE A 157 10.76 -6.15 7.27
CA PHE A 157 9.97 -5.97 8.49
C PHE A 157 8.56 -6.50 8.25
N ALA A 158 8.13 -7.47 9.05
CA ALA A 158 6.71 -7.80 9.18
C ALA A 158 6.14 -6.84 10.22
N LEU A 159 5.53 -5.75 9.76
CA LEU A 159 5.10 -4.67 10.65
C LEU A 159 4.00 -5.13 11.60
N ASP A 160 4.05 -4.61 12.82
CA ASP A 160 3.01 -4.70 13.83
C ASP A 160 2.83 -3.36 14.56
N GLU A 161 2.01 -3.35 15.62
CA GLU A 161 1.75 -2.15 16.42
C GLU A 161 2.97 -1.70 17.26
N HIS A 162 4.02 -2.53 17.38
CA HIS A 162 5.18 -2.28 18.24
C HIS A 162 6.34 -1.63 17.47
N GLU A 163 7.37 -1.24 18.23
CA GLU A 163 8.66 -0.86 17.66
C GLU A 163 9.40 -2.09 17.12
N MET A 164 9.96 -1.93 15.93
CA MET A 164 10.87 -2.91 15.33
C MET A 164 12.04 -2.17 14.73
N TYR A 165 13.25 -2.72 14.91
CA TYR A 165 14.45 -2.16 14.30
C TYR A 165 15.47 -3.26 14.01
N GLU A 166 16.32 -2.99 13.05
CA GLU A 166 17.46 -3.83 12.69
C GLU A 166 18.74 -3.00 12.75
N GLN A 167 19.83 -3.67 13.14
CA GLN A 167 21.15 -3.06 13.22
C GLN A 167 21.97 -3.44 12.00
N ILE A 168 22.46 -2.44 11.29
CA ILE A 168 23.32 -2.60 10.11
C ILE A 168 24.69 -2.01 10.43
N SER A 169 25.75 -2.72 10.07
CA SER A 169 27.12 -2.22 10.18
C SER A 169 27.52 -1.53 8.89
N ILE A 170 27.98 -0.28 9.00
CA ILE A 170 28.53 0.49 7.88
C ILE A 170 29.98 0.89 8.17
N THR A 171 30.76 1.18 7.14
CA THR A 171 32.12 1.71 7.30
C THR A 171 32.32 2.89 6.36
N ALA A 172 32.78 4.03 6.89
CA ALA A 172 33.03 5.22 6.09
C ALA A 172 34.37 5.13 5.34
N ASP A 173 34.41 5.58 4.08
CA ASP A 173 35.67 5.73 3.33
C ASP A 173 36.34 7.09 3.63
N GLU A 174 37.45 7.38 2.93
CA GLU A 174 38.23 8.64 3.04
C GLU A 174 37.52 9.84 2.36
N PHE A 175 36.25 10.06 2.68
CA PHE A 175 35.47 11.23 2.26
C PHE A 175 35.10 12.10 3.46
N THR A 176 34.55 13.29 3.21
CA THR A 176 34.07 14.18 4.28
C THR A 176 32.68 13.82 4.80
N GLN A 177 31.94 12.99 4.05
CA GLN A 177 30.59 12.56 4.40
C GLN A 177 30.26 11.20 3.77
N VAL A 178 29.50 10.39 4.51
CA VAL A 178 28.79 9.20 4.02
C VAL A 178 27.34 9.56 3.82
N ARG A 179 26.74 9.13 2.72
CA ARG A 179 25.29 9.26 2.49
C ARG A 179 24.63 7.90 2.61
N LEU A 180 23.62 7.83 3.46
CA LEU A 180 22.75 6.67 3.62
C LEU A 180 21.44 6.96 2.89
N ARG A 181 21.15 6.17 1.86
CA ARG A 181 19.88 6.18 1.13
C ARG A 181 19.05 5.01 1.62
N MET A 182 17.87 5.29 2.17
CA MET A 182 16.88 4.28 2.55
C MET A 182 15.65 4.44 1.68
N GLU A 183 15.26 3.37 1.02
CA GLU A 183 14.03 3.28 0.24
C GLU A 183 13.12 2.23 0.88
N ALA A 184 11.87 2.60 1.14
CA ALA A 184 10.88 1.72 1.75
C ALA A 184 9.91 1.22 0.68
N TYR A 185 9.70 -0.09 0.64
CA TYR A 185 8.80 -0.77 -0.27
C TYR A 185 7.83 -1.66 0.50
N GLN A 186 6.55 -1.61 0.17
CA GLN A 186 5.57 -2.55 0.69
C GLN A 186 5.40 -3.70 -0.29
N LEU A 187 5.37 -4.93 0.23
CA LEU A 187 5.08 -6.13 -0.55
C LEU A 187 3.58 -6.40 -0.52
N GLY A 188 2.96 -6.45 -1.70
CA GLY A 188 1.57 -6.87 -1.86
C GLY A 188 1.42 -8.40 -1.91
N GLU A 189 0.21 -8.89 -1.66
CA GLU A 189 -0.09 -10.33 -1.59
C GLU A 189 0.26 -11.13 -2.85
N MET A 190 0.25 -10.48 -4.02
CA MET A 190 0.53 -11.11 -5.31
C MET A 190 2.00 -10.97 -5.75
N GLY A 191 2.87 -10.48 -4.84
CA GLY A 191 4.28 -10.19 -5.11
C GLY A 191 4.51 -8.84 -5.79
N ASP A 192 3.48 -7.98 -5.82
CA ASP A 192 3.62 -6.58 -6.24
C ASP A 192 4.48 -5.80 -5.23
N ILE A 193 5.22 -4.80 -5.71
CA ILE A 193 6.12 -4.01 -4.87
C ILE A 193 5.74 -2.53 -5.03
N TYR A 194 5.31 -1.91 -3.95
CA TYR A 194 4.89 -0.51 -3.92
C TYR A 194 5.93 0.34 -3.20
N ALA A 195 6.38 1.43 -3.82
CA ALA A 195 7.26 2.38 -3.14
C ALA A 195 6.41 3.23 -2.17
N VAL A 196 6.69 3.12 -0.87
CA VAL A 196 5.89 3.74 0.20
C VAL A 196 6.60 4.89 0.90
N GLY A 197 7.87 5.14 0.53
CA GLY A 197 8.62 6.29 1.02
C GLY A 197 10.12 6.04 1.04
N GLY A 198 10.83 6.90 1.76
CA GLY A 198 12.28 6.83 1.84
C GLY A 198 12.86 8.02 2.58
N MET A 199 14.15 7.94 2.90
CA MET A 199 14.90 9.08 3.43
C MET A 199 16.37 9.01 3.03
N TYR A 200 17.03 10.15 3.08
CA TYR A 200 18.48 10.26 2.91
C TYR A 200 19.07 10.93 4.13
N VAL A 201 20.18 10.39 4.62
CA VAL A 201 20.91 10.94 5.76
C VAL A 201 22.37 11.12 5.36
N ASP A 202 22.86 12.34 5.46
CA ASP A 202 24.28 12.66 5.30
C ASP A 202 24.93 12.67 6.68
N VAL A 203 25.94 11.82 6.86
CA VAL A 203 26.68 11.71 8.12
C VAL A 203 28.11 12.22 7.91
N PRO A 204 28.56 13.22 8.67
CA PRO A 204 29.92 13.74 8.55
C PRO A 204 30.95 12.68 8.97
N VAL A 205 32.07 12.67 8.26
CA VAL A 205 33.18 11.73 8.50
C VAL A 205 34.37 12.51 9.05
N VAL A 206 35.00 11.97 10.10
CA VAL A 206 36.14 12.56 10.79
C VAL A 206 37.33 11.60 10.79
N THR A 207 38.54 12.15 10.84
CA THR A 207 39.78 11.37 10.95
C THR A 207 40.18 11.10 12.40
N GLU A 208 39.65 11.88 13.34
CA GLU A 208 39.85 11.75 14.79
C GLU A 208 38.76 10.87 15.42
N ASP A 209 38.59 10.93 16.74
CA ASP A 209 37.60 10.11 17.43
C ASP A 209 36.17 10.53 17.07
N ALA A 210 35.39 9.55 16.62
CA ALA A 210 33.98 9.74 16.32
C ALA A 210 33.19 10.02 17.61
N ASN A 211 32.25 10.95 17.52
CA ASN A 211 31.25 11.16 18.54
C ASN A 211 30.29 9.96 18.57
N GLY A 212 30.29 9.22 19.69
CA GLY A 212 29.41 8.08 19.92
C GLY A 212 27.94 8.42 20.18
N ASN A 213 27.57 9.71 20.22
CA ASN A 213 26.18 10.12 20.34
C ASN A 213 25.42 9.78 19.06
N PHE A 214 24.21 9.24 19.21
CA PHE A 214 23.32 8.95 18.09
C PHE A 214 22.42 10.13 17.79
N VAL A 215 22.17 10.34 16.50
CA VAL A 215 21.16 11.26 15.97
C VAL A 215 20.13 10.42 15.22
N ALA A 216 18.86 10.61 15.56
CA ALA A 216 17.75 9.93 14.92
C ALA A 216 17.06 10.85 13.90
N TYR A 217 16.86 10.33 12.70
CA TYR A 217 16.09 10.94 11.63
C TYR A 217 14.83 10.13 11.42
N GLY A 218 13.70 10.79 11.14
CA GLY A 218 12.44 10.11 10.89
C GLY A 218 11.75 10.67 9.67
N ALA A 219 11.12 9.79 8.91
CA ALA A 219 10.26 10.12 7.78
C ALA A 219 9.00 9.28 7.84
N ASP A 220 7.87 9.87 7.49
CA ASP A 220 6.61 9.15 7.40
C ASP A 220 6.58 8.39 6.07
N VAL A 221 6.18 7.13 6.13
CA VAL A 221 5.92 6.27 4.98
C VAL A 221 4.42 5.99 4.91
N GLN A 222 3.91 5.91 3.70
CA GLN A 222 2.48 5.78 3.42
C GLN A 222 2.20 4.34 3.03
N LEU A 223 1.65 3.57 3.96
CA LEU A 223 1.27 2.18 3.69
C LEU A 223 -0.09 2.16 3.00
N ILE A 224 -0.21 1.27 2.03
CA ILE A 224 -1.44 1.03 1.28
C ILE A 224 -2.13 -0.15 1.95
N GLY A 225 -3.28 0.10 2.59
CA GLY A 225 -4.16 -0.93 3.15
C GLY A 225 -5.09 -1.53 2.11
#